data_AF-A0A452CG18-F1
#
_entry.id   AF-A0A452CG18-F1
#
_cell.length_a   1.000
_cell.length_b   1.000
_cell.length_c   1.000
_cell.angle_alpha   90.00
_cell.angle_beta   90.00
_cell.angle_gamma   90.00
#
_symmetry.space_group_name_H-M   'P 1'
#
loop_
_entity.id
_entity.type
_entity.pdbx_description
1 polymer ?
#
loop_
_entity_poly.entity_id
_entity_poly.type
_entity_poly.pdbx_seq_one_letter_code
_entity_poly.pdbx_strand_id
1 'polypeptide(L)' 'MDPLAKKIFKGGLVAELVDIFGAYILFKKINTSQDFRQTMRKKCPFILEVYYKSIEHSGMYGIREQDQEKWLNSKN' A
#
# COMPACT_ATOMS: atom_id res chain seq x y z
N MET A 1 -5.58 -36.03 10.52
CA MET A 1 -4.99 -34.92 11.30
C MET A 1 -5.73 -34.83 12.61
N ASP A 2 -5.02 -34.68 13.71
CA ASP A 2 -5.64 -34.43 15.00
C ASP A 2 -6.60 -33.22 14.95
N PRO A 3 -7.73 -33.24 15.68
CA PRO A 3 -8.70 -32.15 15.69
C PRO A 3 -8.07 -30.78 16.01
N LEU A 4 -7.05 -30.78 16.88
CA LEU A 4 -6.28 -29.59 17.23
C LEU A 4 -5.46 -29.06 16.05
N ALA A 5 -4.75 -29.93 15.34
CA ALA A 5 -3.95 -29.57 14.17
C ALA A 5 -4.82 -28.98 13.05
N LYS A 6 -6.03 -29.54 12.84
CA LYS A 6 -6.99 -29.02 11.86
C LYS A 6 -7.48 -27.61 12.21
N LYS A 7 -7.65 -27.30 13.50
CA LYS A 7 -8.06 -25.96 13.97
C LYS A 7 -6.95 -24.94 13.81
N ILE A 8 -5.71 -25.30 14.13
CA ILE A 8 -4.53 -24.44 13.95
C ILE A 8 -4.31 -24.15 12.46
N PHE A 9 -4.35 -25.18 11.62
CA PHE A 9 -4.20 -25.01 10.17
C PHE A 9 -5.26 -24.09 9.57
N LYS A 10 -6.54 -24.27 9.94
CA LYS A 10 -7.62 -23.39 9.49
C LYS A 10 -7.43 -21.94 9.98
N GLY A 11 -6.96 -21.77 11.21
CA GLY A 11 -6.62 -20.45 11.75
C GLY A 11 -5.50 -19.78 10.97
N GLY A 12 -4.43 -20.52 10.65
CA GLY A 12 -3.32 -20.07 9.81
C GLY A 12 -3.79 -19.62 8.43
N LEU A 13 -4.61 -20.44 7.76
CA LEU A 13 -5.18 -20.08 6.44
C LEU A 13 -6.01 -18.78 6.49
N VAL A 14 -6.81 -18.59 7.54
CA VAL A 14 -7.58 -17.35 7.70
C VAL A 14 -6.65 -16.15 7.91
N ALA A 15 -5.59 -16.31 8.71
CA ALA A 15 -4.61 -15.25 8.94
C ALA A 15 -3.87 -14.86 7.65
N GLU A 16 -3.43 -15.84 6.84
CA GLU A 16 -2.79 -15.59 5.54
C GLU A 16 -3.73 -14.86 4.57
N LEU A 17 -5.00 -15.27 4.50
CA LEU A 17 -5.99 -14.59 3.65
C LEU A 17 -6.19 -13.14 4.08
N VAL A 18 -6.27 -12.88 5.39
CA VAL A 18 -6.41 -11.51 5.93
C VAL A 18 -5.18 -10.67 5.59
N ASP A 19 -3.98 -11.23 5.71
CA ASP A 19 -2.73 -10.54 5.39
C ASP A 19 -2.65 -10.15 3.91
N ILE A 20 -2.90 -11.10 3.01
CA ILE A 20 -2.92 -10.86 1.55
C ILE A 20 -3.97 -9.81 1.18
N PHE A 21 -5.17 -9.92 1.77
CA PHE A 21 -6.26 -8.97 1.48
C PHE A 21 -5.94 -7.56 1.99
N GLY A 22 -5.33 -7.47 3.17
CA GLY A 22 -4.85 -6.21 3.73
C GLY A 22 -3.80 -5.54 2.84
N ALA A 23 -2.79 -6.30 2.40
CA ALA A 23 -1.75 -5.82 1.49
C ALA A 23 -2.35 -5.36 0.14
N TYR A 24 -3.28 -6.13 -0.42
CA TYR A 24 -3.95 -5.76 -1.68
C TYR A 24 -4.76 -4.46 -1.55
N ILE A 25 -5.55 -4.30 -0.48
CA ILE A 25 -6.31 -3.07 -0.24
C ILE A 25 -5.36 -1.87 -0.10
N LEU A 26 -4.27 -2.03 0.65
CA LEU A 26 -3.27 -0.98 0.82
C LEU A 26 -2.68 -0.58 -0.54
N PHE A 27 -2.22 -1.55 -1.32
CA PHE A 27 -1.63 -1.30 -2.63
C PHE A 27 -2.63 -0.64 -3.60
N LYS A 28 -3.88 -1.11 -3.61
CA LYS A 28 -4.95 -0.51 -4.41
C LYS A 28 -5.21 0.94 -4.03
N LYS A 29 -5.23 1.27 -2.73
CA LYS A 29 -5.43 2.64 -2.24
C LYS A 29 -4.26 3.56 -2.60
N ILE A 30 -3.02 3.10 -2.42
CA ILE A 30 -1.84 3.88 -2.78
C ILE A 30 -1.82 4.18 -4.28
N ASN A 31 -2.20 3.24 -5.14
CA ASN A 31 -2.23 3.47 -6.59
C ASN A 31 -3.35 4.42 -7.04
N THR A 32 -4.52 4.33 -6.42
CA THR A 32 -5.72 5.05 -6.91
C THR A 32 -5.93 6.41 -6.28
N SER A 33 -5.47 6.63 -5.04
CA SER A 33 -5.79 7.83 -4.27
C SER A 33 -4.54 8.66 -3.97
N GLN A 34 -4.45 9.81 -4.62
CA GLN A 34 -3.44 10.82 -4.35
C GLN A 34 -3.54 11.42 -2.94
N ASP A 35 -4.74 11.54 -2.39
CA ASP A 35 -4.94 12.07 -1.03
C ASP A 35 -4.51 11.02 0.02
N PHE A 36 -4.67 9.73 -0.29
CA PHE A 36 -4.09 8.65 0.50
C PHE A 36 -2.57 8.71 0.45
N ARG A 37 -1.97 8.93 -0.72
CA ARG A 37 -0.52 9.15 -0.85
C ARG A 37 -0.06 10.38 -0.07
N GLN A 38 -0.84 11.46 -0.05
CA GLN A 38 -0.55 12.63 0.79
C GLN A 38 -0.57 12.31 2.29
N THR A 39 -1.51 11.48 2.72
CA THR A 39 -1.59 11.00 4.10
C THR A 39 -0.40 10.11 4.45
N MET A 40 -0.04 9.19 3.55
CA MET A 40 1.14 8.33 3.69
C MET A 40 2.42 9.14 3.72
N ARG A 41 2.53 10.24 2.96
CA ARG A 41 3.67 11.17 3.05
C ARG A 41 3.84 11.71 4.47
N LYS A 42 2.73 12.04 5.14
CA LYS A 42 2.75 12.59 6.51
C LYS A 42 2.99 11.51 7.58
N LYS A 43 2.40 10.32 7.42
CA LYS A 43 2.42 9.25 8.43
C LYS A 43 3.57 8.25 8.26
N CYS A 44 3.84 7.84 7.03
CA CYS A 44 4.78 6.78 6.68
C CYS A 44 5.55 7.11 5.38
N PRO A 45 6.40 8.16 5.38
CA PRO A 45 7.09 8.63 4.17
C PRO A 45 7.97 7.56 3.52
N PHE A 46 8.56 6.67 4.32
CA PHE A 46 9.38 5.57 3.81
C PHE A 46 8.60 4.61 2.90
N ILE A 47 7.39 4.22 3.29
CA ILE A 47 6.54 3.31 2.49
C ILE A 47 6.16 3.98 1.16
N LEU A 48 5.86 5.29 1.21
CA LEU A 48 5.53 6.05 0.03
C LEU A 48 6.74 6.18 -0.93
N GLU A 49 7.96 6.34 -0.41
CA GLU A 49 9.16 6.39 -1.23
C GLU A 49 9.46 5.05 -1.90
N VAL A 50 9.29 3.93 -1.19
CA VAL A 50 9.40 2.59 -1.78
C VAL A 50 8.38 2.42 -2.90
N TYR A 51 7.14 2.84 -2.67
CA TYR A 51 6.10 2.84 -3.70
C TYR A 51 6.56 3.59 -4.95
N TYR A 52 7.00 4.85 -4.84
CA TYR A 52 7.44 5.62 -6.00
C TYR A 52 8.59 4.94 -6.75
N LYS A 53 9.61 4.48 -6.04
CA LYS A 53 10.72 3.76 -6.65
C LYS A 53 10.26 2.49 -7.38
N SER A 54 9.29 1.76 -6.84
CA SER A 54 8.76 0.56 -7.48
C SER A 54 8.03 0.85 -8.79
N ILE A 55 7.17 1.88 -8.83
CA ILE A 55 6.47 2.25 -10.08
C ILE A 55 7.40 2.88 -11.11
N GLU A 56 8.35 3.71 -10.69
CA GLU A 56 9.40 4.25 -11.55
C GLU A 56 10.26 3.12 -12.13
N HIS A 57 10.60 2.12 -11.32
CA HIS A 57 11.31 0.93 -11.79
C HIS A 57 10.47 0.09 -12.77
N SER A 58 9.15 0.06 -12.64
CA SER A 58 8.26 -0.55 -13.64
C SER A 58 8.02 0.32 -14.88
N GLY A 59 8.71 1.46 -15.01
CA GLY A 59 8.62 2.35 -16.17
C GLY A 59 7.46 3.35 -16.13
N MET A 60 6.73 3.44 -15.01
CA MET A 60 5.64 4.40 -14.81
C MET A 60 6.16 5.65 -14.10
N TYR A 61 6.64 6.61 -14.88
CA TYR A 61 7.12 7.91 -14.39
C TYR A 61 5.99 8.95 -14.34
N GLY A 62 6.19 10.07 -13.63
CA GLY A 62 5.25 11.20 -13.61
C GLY A 62 4.32 11.23 -12.39
N ILE A 63 4.07 10.09 -11.73
CA ILE A 63 3.16 10.03 -10.57
C ILE A 63 3.70 10.84 -9.38
N ARG A 64 5.02 10.79 -9.14
CA ARG A 64 5.68 11.51 -8.06
C ARG A 64 5.57 13.02 -8.30
N GLU A 65 5.84 13.46 -9.52
CA GLU A 65 5.83 14.86 -9.92
C GLU A 65 4.42 15.45 -9.83
N GLN A 66 3.40 14.74 -10.34
CA GLN A 66 1.99 15.14 -10.26
C GLN A 66 1.52 15.29 -8.80
N ASP A 67 1.94 14.35 -7.94
CA ASP A 67 1.66 14.42 -6.52
C ASP A 67 2.31 15.63 -5.85
N GLN A 68 3.59 15.90 -6.15
CA GLN A 68 4.29 17.08 -5.63
C GLN A 68 3.64 18.39 -6.08
N GLU A 69 3.29 18.51 -7.36
CA GLU A 69 2.64 19.70 -7.92
C GLU A 69 1.29 19.97 -7.23
N LYS A 70 0.41 18.96 -7.13
CA LYS A 70 -0.88 19.13 -6.45
C LYS A 70 -0.69 19.54 -4.98
N TRP A 71 0.27 18.95 -4.29
CA TRP A 71 0.50 19.24 -2.87
C TRP A 71 1.15 20.60 -2.61
N LEU A 72 1.87 21.14 -3.58
CA LEU A 72 2.38 22.52 -3.53
C LEU A 72 1.22 23.50 -3.78
N ASN A 73 0.40 23.23 -4.80
CA ASN A 73 -0.76 24.06 -5.11
C ASN A 73 -1.82 24.06 -4.00
N SER A 74 -1.99 22.95 -3.27
CA SER A 74 -2.94 22.88 -2.14
C SER A 74 -2.51 23.65 -0.89
N LYS A 75 -1.33 24.27 -0.88
CA LYS A 75 -0.81 25.08 0.23
C LYS A 75 -0.93 26.58 -0.02
N ASN A 76 -1.21 26.98 -1.26
CA ASN A 76 -1.44 28.35 -1.70
C ASN A 76 -2.93 28.64 -1.77
#